data_AF-A0A922VEF9-F1
#
_entry.id   AF-A0A922VEF9-F1
#
_cell.length_a   1.000
_cell.length_b   1.000
_cell.length_c   1.000
_cell.angle_alpha   90.00
_cell.angle_beta   90.00
_cell.angle_gamma   90.00
#
_symmetry.space_group_name_H-M   'P 1'
#
loop_
_entity.id
_entity.type
_entity.pdbx_description
1 polymer ?
#
loop_
_entity_poly.entity_id
_entity_poly.type
_entity_poly.pdbx_seq_one_letter_code
_entity_poly.pdbx_strand_id
1 'polypeptide(L)' 'MALADPETHGFDARRLARIDTLLNERYIAPGLLPNAQLLIARGGEIVHFSHQG' A
#
# COMPACT_ATOMS: atom_id res chain seq x y z
N MET A 1 13.32 -1.59 6.14
CA MET A 1 12.68 -0.26 6.12
C MET A 1 11.74 -0.20 7.32
N ALA A 2 11.76 0.88 8.12
CA ALA A 2 10.85 0.99 9.25
C ALA A 2 9.52 1.61 8.77
N LEU A 3 8.41 0.95 9.09
CA LEU A 3 7.07 1.51 8.88
C LEU A 3 6.67 2.28 10.14
N ALA A 4 6.29 3.54 9.97
CA ALA A 4 5.66 4.33 11.02
C ALA A 4 4.19 3.93 11.15
N ASP A 5 3.61 4.17 12.32
CA ASP A 5 2.20 3.92 12.59
C ASP A 5 1.32 4.85 11.73
N PRO A 6 0.51 4.32 10.81
CA PRO A 6 -0.34 5.16 9.95
C PRO A 6 -1.26 6.10 10.74
N GLU A 7 -1.75 5.68 11.90
CA GLU A 7 -2.73 6.42 12.68
C GLU A 7 -2.14 7.73 13.26
N THR A 8 -0.86 7.71 13.66
CA THR A 8 -0.15 8.92 14.11
C THR A 8 0.07 9.94 12.99
N HIS A 9 0.05 9.49 11.74
CA HIS A 9 0.15 10.33 10.54
C HIS A 9 -1.21 10.69 9.92
N GLY A 10 -2.31 10.39 10.62
CA GLY A 10 -3.68 10.72 10.18
C GLY A 10 -4.19 9.84 9.04
N PHE A 11 -3.68 8.62 8.92
CA PHE A 11 -4.22 7.59 8.04
C PHE A 11 -4.99 6.52 8.81
N ASP A 12 -5.86 5.81 8.11
CA ASP A 12 -6.52 4.60 8.60
C ASP A 12 -5.84 3.39 7.96
N ALA A 13 -5.26 2.51 8.78
CA ALA A 13 -4.53 1.33 8.32
C ALA A 13 -5.39 0.39 7.45
N ARG A 14 -6.68 0.24 7.77
CA ARG A 14 -7.60 -0.60 6.98
C ARG A 14 -7.89 0.03 5.62
N ARG A 15 -7.99 1.36 5.54
CA ARG A 15 -8.14 2.07 4.26
C ARG A 15 -6.90 1.96 3.39
N LEU A 16 -5.71 2.01 3.97
CA LEU A 16 -4.46 1.80 3.24
C LEU A 16 -4.40 0.38 2.66
N ALA A 17 -4.74 -0.65 3.44
CA ALA A 17 -4.81 -2.03 2.98
C ALA A 17 -5.82 -2.23 1.81
N ARG A 18 -6.89 -1.44 1.75
CA ARG A 18 -7.85 -1.50 0.62
C ARG A 18 -7.23 -1.08 -0.72
N ILE A 19 -6.16 -0.28 -0.72
CA ILE A 19 -5.43 0.07 -1.94
C ILE A 19 -4.74 -1.19 -2.49
N ASP A 20 -4.15 -1.99 -1.60
CA ASP A 20 -3.51 -3.25 -1.98
C ASP A 20 -4.53 -4.22 -2.57
N THR A 21 -5.69 -4.36 -1.93
CA THR A 21 -6.81 -5.18 -2.43
C THR A 21 -7.26 -4.73 -3.81
N LEU A 22 -7.44 -3.42 -4.02
CA LEU A 22 -7.82 -2.88 -5.32
C LEU A 22 -6.79 -3.22 -6.40
N LEU A 23 -5.50 -3.00 -6.12
CA LEU A 23 -4.42 -3.30 -7.07
C LEU A 23 -4.39 -4.79 -7.40
N ASN A 24 -4.55 -5.64 -6.39
CA ASN A 24 -4.58 -7.09 -6.57
C ASN A 24 -5.74 -7.51 -7.48
N GLU A 25 -6.96 -7.20 -7.07
CA GLU A 25 -8.18 -7.68 -7.71
C GLU A 25 -8.36 -7.16 -9.13
N ARG A 26 -7.95 -5.91 -9.38
CA ARG A 26 -8.18 -5.26 -10.68
C ARG A 26 -7.05 -5.45 -11.68
N TYR A 27 -5.81 -5.64 -11.22
CA TYR A 27 -4.65 -5.60 -12.12
C TYR A 27 -3.75 -6.82 -12.00
N ILE A 28 -3.39 -7.24 -10.79
CA ILE A 28 -2.43 -8.33 -10.58
C ILE A 28 -3.09 -9.69 -10.81
N ALA A 29 -4.16 -10.01 -10.09
CA ALA A 29 -4.85 -11.29 -10.20
C ALA A 29 -5.38 -11.59 -11.62
N PRO A 30 -5.90 -10.61 -12.39
CA PRO A 30 -6.28 -10.84 -13.79
C PRO A 30 -5.10 -10.90 -14.77
N GLY A 31 -3.86 -10.66 -14.32
CA GLY A 31 -2.65 -10.71 -15.15
C GLY A 31 -2.44 -9.49 -16.06
N LEU A 32 -3.08 -8.35 -15.76
CA LEU A 32 -2.93 -7.12 -16.53
C LEU A 32 -1.62 -6.40 -16.22
N LEU A 33 -1.16 -6.51 -14.97
CA LEU A 33 0.16 -6.07 -14.54
C LEU A 33 0.90 -7.26 -13.91
N PRO A 34 2.18 -7.50 -14.25
CA PRO A 34 2.92 -8.60 -13.67
C PRO A 34 3.18 -8.35 -12.18
N ASN A 35 3.53 -7.12 -11.81
CA ASN A 35 3.86 -6.75 -10.44
C ASN A 35 3.39 -5.32 -10.12
N ALA A 36 3.27 -5.00 -8.83
CA ALA A 36 3.09 -3.64 -8.33
C ALA A 36 3.89 -3.43 -7.04
N GLN A 37 4.38 -2.20 -6.84
CA GLN A 37 4.96 -1.74 -5.58
C GLN A 37 4.30 -0.40 -5.21
N LEU A 38 3.86 -0.29 -3.97
CA LEU A 38 3.23 0.91 -3.43
C LEU A 38 4.00 1.37 -2.20
N LEU A 39 4.38 2.65 -2.20
CA LEU A 39 4.98 3.33 -1.05
C LEU A 39 4.18 4.61 -0.78
N ILE A 40 3.66 4.73 0.43
CA ILE A 40 2.97 5.94 0.90
C ILE A 40 3.75 6.46 2.11
N ALA A 41 4.09 7.75 2.06
CA ALA A 41 4.83 8.43 3.10
C ALA A 41 4.18 9.77 3.45
N ARG A 42 4.30 10.18 4.70
CA ARG A 42 3.87 11.50 5.17
C ARG A 42 4.81 12.00 6.26
N GLY A 43 5.24 13.25 6.14
CA GLY A 43 6.21 13.82 7.08
C GLY A 43 7.60 13.17 7.00
N GLY A 44 7.95 12.58 5.86
CA GLY A 44 9.24 11.88 5.68
C GLY A 44 9.27 10.44 6.20
N GLU A 45 8.19 9.99 6.85
CA GLU A 45 8.05 8.62 7.36
C GLU A 45 7.16 7.79 6.44
N ILE A 46 7.53 6.52 6.24
CA ILE A 46 6.76 5.59 5.41
C ILE A 46 5.67 4.98 6.28
N VAL A 47 4.43 5.14 5.87
CA VAL A 47 3.25 4.68 6.63
C VAL A 47 2.59 3.47 6.00
N HIS A 48 2.83 3.23 4.71
CA HIS A 48 2.35 2.02 4.03
C HIS A 48 3.35 1.60 2.97
N PHE A 49 3.65 0.31 2.94
CA PHE A 49 4.49 -0.28 1.92
C PHE A 49 3.93 -1.64 1.54
N SER A 50 3.71 -1.87 0.25
CA SER A 50 3.28 -3.16 -0.27
C SER A 50 3.98 -3.50 -1.58
N HIS A 51 4.12 -4.80 -1.81
CA HIS A 51 4.62 -5.38 -3.04
C HIS A 51 3.78 -6.60 -3.40
N GLN A 52 3.40 -6.71 -4.67
CA GLN A 52 2.54 -7.76 -5.19
C GLN A 52 3.06 -8.23 -6.56
N GLY A 53 2.91 -9.52 -6.86
CA GLY A 53 3.47 -10.17 -8.05
C GLY A 53 4.80 -10.83 -7.78
#